data_AF-A0A940FA86-F1
#
_entry.id   AF-A0A940FA86-F1
#
_cell.length_a   1.000
_cell.length_b   1.000
_cell.length_c   1.000
_cell.angle_alpha   90.00
_cell.angle_beta   90.00
_cell.angle_gamma   90.00
#
_symmetry.space_group_name_H-M   'P 1'
#
loop_
_entity.id
_entity.type
_entity.pdbx_description
1 polymer ?
#
loop_
_entity_poly.entity_id
_entity_poly.type
_entity_poly.pdbx_seq_one_letter_code
_entity_poly.pdbx_strand_id
1 'polypeptide(L)'
;MTTASDSTLFGLPRGFDREELRRIEDFLREAWVTQHGHPPATLAGDLERLKPLFKTNASAKRLRDVATDLKAIRARAPESLGAAFVRIDEHRGLVTPEGRILLDELERLRLADELVLSRAAVARASARAAEVYGTWQRDWLTGQLRGGDLRPGTYGFVLFLLVNGCVSRESGLPMPAEDTQELQLAEIVAPVIDAFATGLGGAAMKPREAQRLRSNWRVTEASRQLFTHVHRANDDLVAYFWAADEDGLVTVLASRLAARQDLTLDRLEAALTSTERAYSDVRSRLNALGLAHDRRSRTERIFNRLIEEFEARREVV
;
A
#
# COMPACT_ATOMS: atom_id res chain seq x y z
N MET A 1 45.04 24.74 -11.70
CA MET A 1 43.72 25.16 -12.25
C MET A 1 42.76 24.02 -12.07
N THR A 2 42.05 24.02 -10.96
CA THR A 2 41.07 22.98 -10.61
C THR A 2 39.74 23.43 -11.20
N THR A 3 39.22 22.72 -12.20
CA THR A 3 37.91 22.96 -12.81
C THR A 3 36.87 22.96 -11.70
N ALA A 4 36.34 24.13 -11.36
CA ALA A 4 35.17 24.24 -10.51
C ALA A 4 34.09 23.39 -11.20
N SER A 5 33.64 22.33 -10.53
CA SER A 5 32.39 21.67 -10.88
C SER A 5 31.34 22.77 -10.94
N ASP A 6 30.89 23.10 -12.16
CA ASP A 6 29.75 23.99 -12.36
C ASP A 6 28.54 23.28 -11.75
N SER A 7 28.29 23.60 -10.49
CA SER A 7 27.18 23.04 -9.73
C SER A 7 25.88 23.36 -10.46
N THR A 8 25.21 22.38 -11.02
CA THR A 8 23.90 22.51 -11.68
C THR A 8 22.76 22.27 -10.67
N LEU A 9 21.59 22.87 -10.88
CA LEU A 9 20.36 22.51 -10.16
C LEU A 9 19.46 21.68 -11.08
N PHE A 10 19.28 20.39 -10.77
CA PHE A 10 18.44 19.46 -11.57
C PHE A 10 18.79 19.37 -13.06
N GLY A 11 20.07 19.60 -13.40
CA GLY A 11 20.58 19.62 -14.77
C GLY A 11 20.64 21.01 -15.41
N LEU A 12 20.10 22.05 -14.76
CA LEU A 12 20.17 23.44 -15.23
C LEU A 12 21.40 24.18 -14.72
N PRO A 13 21.94 25.13 -15.50
CA PRO A 13 22.98 26.03 -15.04
C PRO A 13 22.45 26.89 -13.87
N ARG A 14 23.39 27.45 -13.09
CA ARG A 14 23.04 28.37 -11.99
C ARG A 14 22.78 29.79 -12.44
N GLY A 15 23.44 30.21 -13.51
CA GLY A 15 23.27 31.53 -14.10
C GLY A 15 22.28 31.43 -15.25
N PHE A 16 21.37 32.39 -15.28
CA PHE A 16 20.37 32.55 -16.33
C PHE A 16 20.52 33.95 -16.92
N ASP A 17 20.22 34.13 -18.19
CA ASP A 17 19.83 35.46 -18.65
C ASP A 17 18.36 35.75 -18.29
N ARG A 18 17.96 37.03 -18.40
CA ARG A 18 16.59 37.45 -18.05
C ARG A 18 15.52 36.80 -18.91
N GLU A 19 15.84 36.48 -20.16
CA GLU A 19 14.89 35.89 -21.09
C GLU A 19 14.71 34.39 -20.82
N GLU A 20 15.81 33.69 -20.59
CA GLU A 20 15.84 32.28 -20.22
C GLU A 20 15.10 32.03 -18.91
N LEU A 21 15.37 32.84 -17.87
CA LEU A 21 14.68 32.72 -16.58
C LEU A 21 13.17 32.85 -16.74
N ARG A 22 12.71 33.89 -17.47
CA ARG A 22 11.28 34.09 -17.76
C ARG A 22 10.70 32.94 -18.56
N ARG A 23 11.40 32.49 -19.60
CA ARG A 23 10.96 31.39 -20.47
C ARG A 23 10.77 30.09 -19.69
N ILE A 24 11.70 29.76 -18.79
CA ILE A 24 11.61 28.57 -17.94
C ILE A 24 10.48 28.72 -16.91
N GLU A 25 10.39 29.86 -16.24
CA GLU A 25 9.35 30.14 -15.24
C GLU A 25 7.95 30.04 -15.87
N ASP A 26 7.72 30.75 -16.99
CA ASP A 26 6.44 30.78 -17.69
C ASP A 26 6.05 29.38 -18.19
N PHE A 27 7.00 28.63 -18.76
CA PHE A 27 6.75 27.26 -19.20
C PHE A 27 6.35 26.35 -18.03
N LEU A 28 7.10 26.37 -16.92
CA LEU A 28 6.80 25.51 -15.76
C LEU A 28 5.47 25.87 -15.11
N ARG A 29 5.10 27.15 -15.07
CA ARG A 29 3.77 27.60 -14.62
C ARG A 29 2.65 27.10 -15.53
N GLU A 30 2.82 27.23 -16.85
CA GLU A 30 1.84 26.77 -17.82
C GLU A 30 1.67 25.25 -17.74
N ALA A 31 2.79 24.51 -17.68
CA ALA A 31 2.80 23.06 -17.51
C ALA A 31 2.09 22.65 -16.20
N TRP A 32 2.34 23.37 -15.11
CA TRP A 32 1.67 23.12 -13.82
C TRP A 32 0.15 23.32 -13.92
N VAL A 33 -0.30 24.46 -14.46
CA VAL A 33 -1.73 24.76 -14.64
C VAL A 33 -2.38 23.73 -15.55
N THR A 34 -1.67 23.28 -16.58
CA THR A 34 -2.14 22.23 -17.50
C THR A 34 -2.31 20.89 -16.78
N GLN A 35 -1.38 20.55 -15.89
CA GLN A 35 -1.38 19.31 -15.13
C GLN A 35 -2.42 19.28 -13.99
N HIS A 36 -2.62 20.40 -13.29
CA HIS A 36 -3.41 20.45 -12.06
C HIS A 36 -4.68 21.31 -12.15
N GLY A 37 -4.87 22.07 -13.22
CA GLY A 37 -6.04 22.93 -13.45
C GLY A 37 -6.05 24.23 -12.65
N HIS A 38 -5.00 24.51 -11.88
CA HIS A 38 -4.87 25.71 -11.04
C HIS A 38 -3.40 26.16 -10.97
N PRO A 39 -3.10 27.44 -10.66
CA PRO A 39 -1.72 27.89 -10.51
C PRO A 39 -1.01 27.21 -9.32
N PRO A 40 0.34 27.22 -9.29
CA PRO A 40 1.10 26.78 -8.12
C PRO A 40 0.68 27.54 -6.86
N ALA A 41 0.64 26.83 -5.74
CA ALA A 41 0.33 27.37 -4.42
C ALA A 41 1.58 27.24 -3.53
N THR A 42 1.40 26.84 -2.27
CA THR A 42 2.55 26.60 -1.37
C THR A 42 3.35 25.41 -1.86
N LEU A 43 4.69 25.53 -1.84
CA LEU A 43 5.58 24.45 -2.28
C LEU A 43 5.26 23.12 -1.58
N ALA A 44 5.02 23.14 -0.26
CA ALA A 44 4.67 21.95 0.50
C ALA A 44 3.36 21.29 0.03
N GLY A 45 2.30 22.09 -0.17
CA GLY A 45 1.01 21.57 -0.65
C GLY A 45 1.09 21.04 -2.09
N ASP A 46 1.86 21.71 -2.93
CA ASP A 46 2.10 21.31 -4.31
C ASP A 46 2.91 19.99 -4.39
N LEU A 47 3.93 19.81 -3.55
CA LEU A 47 4.68 18.56 -3.47
C LEU A 47 3.79 17.38 -3.05
N GLU A 48 2.89 17.57 -2.07
CA GLU A 48 1.94 16.53 -1.69
C GLU A 48 0.95 16.18 -2.82
N ARG A 49 0.58 17.14 -3.68
CA ARG A 49 -0.22 16.87 -4.89
C ARG A 49 0.53 16.04 -5.93
N LEU A 50 1.86 16.15 -5.98
CA LEU A 50 2.72 15.36 -6.87
C LEU A 50 2.96 13.94 -6.37
N LYS A 51 2.87 13.71 -5.06
CA LYS A 51 3.12 12.41 -4.41
C LYS A 51 2.44 11.21 -5.12
N PRO A 52 1.17 11.26 -5.56
CA PRO A 52 0.54 10.11 -6.21
C PRO A 52 1.13 9.73 -7.58
N LEU A 53 1.85 10.64 -8.24
CA LEU A 53 2.46 10.43 -9.56
C LEU A 53 3.93 10.04 -9.45
N PHE A 54 4.65 10.58 -8.46
CA PHE A 54 6.10 10.44 -8.38
C PHE A 54 6.60 9.61 -7.18
N LYS A 55 5.71 9.08 -6.34
CA LYS A 55 6.10 8.10 -5.33
C LYS A 55 6.53 6.77 -5.97
N THR A 56 7.38 6.03 -5.28
CA THR A 56 8.02 4.77 -5.73
C THR A 56 7.07 3.70 -6.26
N ASN A 57 5.81 3.70 -5.81
CA ASN A 57 4.80 2.72 -6.22
C ASN A 57 3.65 3.32 -7.05
N ALA A 58 3.87 4.44 -7.74
CA ALA A 58 2.91 4.96 -8.71
C ALA A 58 2.59 3.90 -9.77
N SER A 59 1.30 3.62 -10.00
CA SER A 59 0.91 2.58 -10.96
C SER A 59 1.04 3.07 -12.40
N ALA A 60 1.54 2.21 -13.29
CA ALA A 60 1.64 2.53 -14.73
C ALA A 60 0.27 2.84 -15.36
N LYS A 61 -0.83 2.30 -14.79
CA LYS A 61 -2.19 2.66 -15.19
C LYS A 61 -2.46 4.14 -14.86
N ARG A 62 -2.26 4.56 -13.61
CA ARG A 62 -2.49 5.95 -13.19
C ARG A 62 -1.67 6.94 -14.00
N LEU A 63 -0.40 6.64 -14.26
CA LEU A 63 0.46 7.51 -15.07
C LEU A 63 -0.06 7.67 -16.50
N ARG A 64 -0.54 6.59 -17.11
CA ARG A 64 -1.15 6.62 -18.46
C ARG A 64 -2.50 7.34 -18.48
N ASP A 65 -3.33 7.12 -17.47
CA ASP A 65 -4.62 7.81 -17.34
C ASP A 65 -4.38 9.33 -17.26
N VAL A 66 -3.46 9.78 -16.39
CA VAL A 66 -3.07 11.20 -16.30
C VAL A 66 -2.49 11.70 -17.61
N ALA A 67 -1.56 10.96 -18.23
CA ALA A 67 -0.96 11.35 -19.51
C ALA A 67 -2.00 11.52 -20.65
N THR A 68 -3.08 10.74 -20.61
CA THR A 68 -4.17 10.80 -21.59
C THR A 68 -5.00 12.06 -21.40
N ASP A 69 -5.25 12.45 -20.15
CA ASP A 69 -6.09 13.61 -19.79
C ASP A 69 -5.35 14.96 -19.85
N LEU A 70 -4.02 14.95 -19.97
CA LEU A 70 -3.23 16.18 -20.09
C LEU A 70 -3.57 16.96 -21.35
N LYS A 71 -3.90 18.25 -21.17
CA LYS A 71 -4.02 19.19 -22.28
C LYS A 71 -2.64 19.52 -22.85
N ALA A 72 -2.62 20.01 -24.09
CA ALA A 72 -1.38 20.50 -24.71
C ALA A 72 -0.93 21.82 -24.06
N ILE A 73 0.37 21.91 -23.78
CA ILE A 73 1.10 23.12 -23.39
C ILE A 73 1.42 23.89 -24.68
N ARG A 74 1.15 25.20 -24.69
CA ARG A 74 1.33 26.04 -25.89
C ARG A 74 2.81 26.21 -26.23
N ALA A 75 3.63 26.47 -25.22
CA ALA A 75 5.06 26.60 -25.38
C ALA A 75 5.73 25.22 -25.49
N ARG A 76 6.73 25.10 -26.37
CA ARG A 76 7.61 23.93 -26.40
C ARG A 76 8.50 23.93 -25.15
N ALA A 77 8.64 22.76 -24.53
CA ALA A 77 9.50 22.56 -23.38
C ALA A 77 10.96 22.94 -23.70
N PRO A 78 11.59 23.87 -22.94
CA PRO A 78 13.01 24.12 -23.04
C PRO A 78 13.81 22.82 -22.87
N GLU A 79 14.81 22.61 -23.73
CA GLU A 79 15.61 21.38 -23.72
C GLU A 79 16.46 21.24 -22.46
N SER A 80 16.74 22.35 -21.79
CA SER A 80 17.54 22.44 -20.58
C SER A 80 16.81 21.97 -19.31
N LEU A 81 15.49 21.71 -19.36
CA LEU A 81 14.71 21.37 -18.16
C LEU A 81 15.12 20.07 -17.46
N GLY A 82 15.78 19.15 -18.15
CA GLY A 82 16.33 17.94 -17.52
C GLY A 82 15.32 17.20 -16.64
N ALA A 83 15.65 17.02 -15.36
CA ALA A 83 14.80 16.31 -14.38
C ALA A 83 13.58 17.13 -13.91
N ALA A 84 13.47 18.42 -14.24
CA ALA A 84 12.36 19.28 -13.86
C ALA A 84 11.05 18.95 -14.60
N PHE A 85 11.13 18.26 -15.74
CA PHE A 85 9.98 18.00 -16.60
C PHE A 85 10.10 16.66 -17.33
N VAL A 86 9.12 15.77 -17.11
CA VAL A 86 9.04 14.49 -17.83
C VAL A 86 8.21 14.70 -19.09
N ARG A 87 8.88 14.69 -20.24
CA ARG A 87 8.24 14.83 -21.55
C ARG A 87 7.49 13.56 -21.94
N ILE A 88 6.23 13.70 -22.35
CA ILE A 88 5.42 12.62 -22.94
C ILE A 88 5.48 12.72 -24.47
N ASP A 89 5.27 13.92 -25.00
CA ASP A 89 5.46 14.27 -26.41
C ASP A 89 5.87 15.75 -26.55
N GLU A 90 5.78 16.32 -27.75
CA GLU A 90 6.19 17.70 -28.02
C GLU A 90 5.44 18.76 -27.20
N HIS A 91 4.17 18.50 -26.87
CA HIS A 91 3.27 19.47 -26.22
C HIS A 91 2.72 18.98 -24.87
N ARG A 92 3.02 17.75 -24.44
CA ARG A 92 2.56 17.20 -23.17
C ARG A 92 3.71 16.68 -22.32
N GLY A 93 3.57 16.85 -21.03
CA GLY A 93 4.48 16.29 -20.03
C GLY A 93 4.07 16.65 -18.63
N LEU A 94 4.85 16.17 -17.68
CA LEU A 94 4.59 16.32 -16.25
C LEU A 94 5.67 17.16 -15.59
N VAL A 95 5.26 18.14 -14.81
CA VAL A 95 6.13 18.84 -13.86
C VAL A 95 6.45 17.87 -12.72
N THR A 96 7.74 17.67 -12.47
CA THR A 96 8.25 16.79 -11.41
C THR A 96 8.37 17.54 -10.08
N PRO A 97 8.64 16.84 -8.96
CA PRO A 97 9.01 17.49 -7.71
C PRO A 97 10.17 18.46 -7.88
N GLU A 98 11.20 18.08 -8.64
CA GLU A 98 12.33 18.92 -9.02
C GLU A 98 11.89 20.17 -9.77
N GLY A 99 10.96 20.03 -10.72
CA GLY A 99 10.44 21.17 -11.47
C GLY A 99 9.63 22.14 -10.62
N ARG A 100 8.86 21.63 -9.66
CA ARG A 100 8.14 22.50 -8.73
C ARG A 100 9.09 23.20 -7.75
N ILE A 101 10.12 22.51 -7.25
CA ILE A 101 11.16 23.11 -6.39
C ILE A 101 11.95 24.17 -7.16
N LEU A 102 12.33 23.87 -8.40
CA LEU A 102 13.02 24.82 -9.28
C LEU A 102 12.16 26.07 -9.50
N LEU A 103 10.88 25.91 -9.81
CA LEU A 103 9.96 27.04 -9.99
C LEU A 103 9.92 27.95 -8.76
N ASP A 104 9.94 27.37 -7.55
CA ASP A 104 9.99 28.13 -6.30
C ASP A 104 11.29 28.95 -6.15
N GLU A 105 12.44 28.38 -6.53
CA GLU A 105 13.71 29.10 -6.49
C GLU A 105 13.82 30.17 -7.59
N LEU A 106 13.26 29.93 -8.78
CA LEU A 106 13.20 30.93 -9.86
C LEU A 106 12.30 32.11 -9.47
N GLU A 107 11.16 31.85 -8.81
CA GLU A 107 10.28 32.87 -8.25
C GLU A 107 11.02 33.78 -7.27
N ARG A 108 11.82 33.19 -6.37
CA ARG A 108 12.63 33.95 -5.41
C ARG A 108 13.71 34.77 -6.08
N LEU A 109 14.41 34.22 -7.06
CA LEU A 109 15.41 34.96 -7.84
C LEU A 109 14.78 36.18 -8.52
N ARG A 110 13.61 35.99 -9.16
CA ARG A 110 12.90 37.09 -9.83
C ARG A 110 12.48 38.18 -8.84
N LEU A 111 11.98 37.81 -7.66
CA LEU A 111 11.60 38.77 -6.61
C LEU A 111 12.81 39.55 -6.06
N ALA A 112 14.00 38.94 -6.07
CA ALA A 112 15.25 39.58 -5.66
C ALA A 112 15.96 40.35 -6.80
N ASP A 113 15.43 40.36 -8.04
CA ASP A 113 16.11 40.81 -9.27
C ASP A 113 17.51 40.18 -9.45
N GLU A 114 17.64 38.92 -9.04
CA GLU A 114 18.86 38.11 -9.20
C GLU A 114 18.75 37.19 -10.42
N LEU A 115 19.90 36.90 -11.03
CA LEU A 115 20.00 36.02 -12.21
C LEU A 115 20.83 34.77 -11.95
N VAL A 116 21.33 34.60 -10.73
CA VAL A 116 22.24 33.52 -10.38
C VAL A 116 21.77 32.84 -9.11
N LEU A 117 21.48 31.54 -9.19
CA LEU A 117 21.25 30.72 -8.01
C LEU A 117 22.52 30.68 -7.17
N SER A 118 22.44 31.13 -5.92
CA SER A 118 23.54 30.96 -4.96
C SER A 118 23.81 29.48 -4.71
N ARG A 119 25.05 29.14 -4.32
CA ARG A 119 25.38 27.75 -3.93
C ARG A 119 24.49 27.25 -2.80
N ALA A 120 24.13 28.13 -1.88
CA ALA A 120 23.21 27.82 -0.80
C ALA A 120 21.80 27.50 -1.30
N ALA A 121 21.28 28.24 -2.29
CA ALA A 121 19.99 27.94 -2.92
C ALA A 121 19.99 26.58 -3.60
N VAL A 122 21.03 26.28 -4.40
CA VAL A 122 21.18 24.96 -5.04
C VAL A 122 21.24 23.84 -4.01
N ALA A 123 22.06 23.99 -2.96
CA ALA A 123 22.17 22.99 -1.91
C ALA A 123 20.83 22.76 -1.19
N ARG A 124 20.09 23.82 -0.86
CA ARG A 124 18.76 23.72 -0.22
C ARG A 124 17.73 23.04 -1.13
N ALA A 125 17.69 23.41 -2.40
CA ALA A 125 16.76 22.82 -3.37
C ALA A 125 17.04 21.33 -3.59
N SER A 126 18.30 20.94 -3.75
CA SER A 126 18.70 19.53 -3.84
C SER A 126 18.40 18.75 -2.56
N ALA A 127 18.67 19.33 -1.38
CA ALA A 127 18.33 18.72 -0.11
C ALA A 127 16.82 18.52 0.04
N ARG A 128 16.01 19.49 -0.41
CA ARG A 128 14.55 19.39 -0.40
C ARG A 128 14.06 18.25 -1.29
N ALA A 129 14.57 18.12 -2.51
CA ALA A 129 14.20 17.02 -3.39
C ALA A 129 14.53 15.66 -2.75
N ALA A 130 15.73 15.52 -2.18
CA ALA A 130 16.13 14.30 -1.47
C ALA A 130 15.23 14.00 -0.25
N GLU A 131 14.86 15.02 0.53
CA GLU A 131 13.93 14.89 1.67
C GLU A 131 12.54 14.41 1.23
N VAL A 132 12.01 14.95 0.13
CA VAL A 132 10.70 14.59 -0.43
C VAL A 132 10.69 13.11 -0.81
N TYR A 133 11.63 12.67 -1.66
CA TYR A 133 11.71 11.27 -2.08
C TYR A 133 12.01 10.34 -0.90
N GLY A 134 12.92 10.73 -0.01
CA GLY A 134 13.26 9.95 1.18
C GLY A 134 12.08 9.79 2.14
N THR A 135 11.22 10.80 2.27
CA THR A 135 9.99 10.72 3.06
C THR A 135 8.97 9.81 2.42
N TRP A 136 8.68 9.99 1.12
CA TRP A 136 7.73 9.13 0.42
C TRP A 136 8.17 7.66 0.38
N GLN A 137 9.47 7.40 0.25
CA GLN A 137 10.01 6.04 0.29
C GLN A 137 9.86 5.42 1.69
N ARG A 138 10.15 6.16 2.76
CA ARG A 138 9.97 5.69 4.14
C ARG A 138 8.50 5.46 4.47
N ASP A 139 7.60 6.34 4.04
CA ASP A 139 6.15 6.16 4.18
C ASP A 139 5.70 4.87 3.49
N TRP A 140 6.15 4.67 2.24
CA TRP A 140 5.82 3.46 1.48
C TRP A 140 6.35 2.19 2.18
N LEU A 141 7.63 2.17 2.55
CA LEU A 141 8.24 1.05 3.28
C LEU A 141 7.52 0.76 4.58
N THR A 142 7.22 1.80 5.36
CA THR A 142 6.46 1.68 6.61
C THR A 142 5.08 1.09 6.36
N GLY A 143 4.40 1.51 5.30
CA GLY A 143 3.12 0.94 4.88
C GLY A 143 3.23 -0.53 4.45
N GLN A 144 4.30 -0.92 3.74
CA GLN A 144 4.52 -2.33 3.37
C GLN A 144 4.83 -3.20 4.60
N LEU A 145 5.64 -2.69 5.54
CA LEU A 145 6.04 -3.41 6.75
C LEU A 145 4.91 -3.51 7.78
N ARG A 146 4.05 -2.49 7.88
CA ARG A 146 2.84 -2.57 8.71
C ARG A 146 1.78 -3.50 8.15
N GLY A 147 1.90 -3.88 6.87
CA GLY A 147 0.86 -4.55 6.09
C GLY A 147 -0.22 -3.56 5.64
N GLY A 148 -0.75 -3.78 4.44
CA GLY A 148 -1.85 -3.00 3.88
C GLY A 148 -3.23 -3.44 4.38
N ASP A 149 -4.25 -2.79 3.83
CA ASP A 149 -5.66 -3.11 4.09
C ASP A 149 -5.94 -4.58 3.76
N LEU A 150 -6.40 -5.32 4.76
CA LEU A 150 -6.79 -6.70 4.58
C LEU A 150 -8.18 -6.74 3.98
N ARG A 151 -8.37 -7.62 3.00
CA ARG A 151 -9.69 -7.91 2.45
C ARG A 151 -10.44 -8.86 3.39
N PRO A 152 -11.79 -8.83 3.42
CA PRO A 152 -12.60 -9.73 4.25
C PRO A 152 -12.20 -11.21 4.16
N GLY A 153 -11.91 -11.71 2.96
CA GLY A 153 -11.46 -13.08 2.74
C GLY A 153 -10.14 -13.43 3.43
N THR A 154 -9.24 -12.46 3.54
CA THR A 154 -7.95 -12.61 4.21
C THR A 154 -8.13 -12.68 5.72
N TYR A 155 -9.03 -11.87 6.29
CA TYR A 155 -9.40 -12.01 7.70
C TYR A 155 -10.00 -13.38 8.00
N GLY A 156 -10.88 -13.89 7.12
CA GLY A 156 -11.50 -15.20 7.31
C GLY A 156 -10.48 -16.34 7.35
N PHE A 157 -9.45 -16.29 6.51
CA PHE A 157 -8.36 -17.27 6.55
C PHE A 157 -7.54 -17.19 7.84
N VAL A 158 -7.19 -15.98 8.29
CA VAL A 158 -6.42 -15.81 9.52
C VAL A 158 -7.24 -16.26 10.74
N LEU A 159 -8.52 -15.91 10.77
CA LEU A 159 -9.42 -16.37 11.82
C LEU A 159 -9.57 -17.89 11.82
N PHE A 160 -9.62 -18.53 10.65
CA PHE A 160 -9.59 -19.98 10.55
C PHE A 160 -8.32 -20.56 11.20
N LEU A 161 -7.13 -20.01 10.93
CA LEU A 161 -5.89 -20.49 11.55
C LEU A 161 -5.95 -20.40 13.08
N LEU A 162 -6.46 -19.29 13.60
CA LEU A 162 -6.62 -19.06 15.04
C LEU A 162 -7.63 -20.05 15.66
N VAL A 163 -8.82 -20.18 15.06
CA VAL A 163 -9.89 -21.05 15.56
C VAL A 163 -9.50 -22.53 15.47
N ASN A 164 -8.93 -22.97 14.35
CA ASN A 164 -8.46 -24.33 14.17
C ASN A 164 -7.25 -24.67 15.04
N GLY A 165 -6.61 -23.65 15.63
CA GLY A 165 -5.49 -23.80 16.55
C GLY A 165 -4.14 -23.96 15.86
N CYS A 166 -4.00 -23.55 14.61
CA CYS A 166 -2.77 -23.56 13.84
C CYS A 166 -1.82 -22.44 14.29
N VAL A 167 -1.13 -22.61 15.41
CA VAL A 167 -0.28 -21.55 16.03
C VAL A 167 1.20 -21.88 16.15
N SER A 168 1.60 -23.06 15.68
CA SER A 168 3.00 -23.45 15.57
C SER A 168 3.22 -24.17 14.24
N ARG A 169 4.48 -24.44 13.90
CA ARG A 169 4.80 -25.22 12.70
C ARG A 169 4.19 -26.63 12.75
N GLU A 170 4.18 -27.24 13.93
CA GLU A 170 3.69 -28.60 14.18
C GLU A 170 2.16 -28.71 14.10
N SER A 171 1.47 -27.61 14.43
CA SER A 171 0.00 -27.49 14.33
C SER A 171 -0.45 -26.72 13.09
N GLY A 172 0.47 -26.37 12.20
CA GLY A 172 0.20 -25.55 11.02
C GLY A 172 -0.71 -26.27 10.04
N LEU A 173 -1.52 -25.50 9.31
CA LEU A 173 -2.36 -26.01 8.24
C LEU A 173 -1.47 -26.46 7.06
N PRO A 174 -1.41 -27.76 6.73
CA PRO A 174 -0.68 -28.22 5.56
C PRO A 174 -1.44 -27.88 4.29
N MET A 175 -0.73 -27.50 3.25
CA MET A 175 -1.22 -27.26 1.89
C MET A 175 -0.51 -28.26 0.98
N PRO A 176 -1.16 -29.40 0.68
CA PRO A 176 -0.59 -30.44 -0.17
C PRO A 176 -0.27 -29.92 -1.58
N ALA A 177 0.75 -30.50 -2.23
CA ALA A 177 1.01 -30.25 -3.65
C ALA A 177 0.05 -31.01 -4.59
N GLU A 178 -0.53 -32.12 -4.13
CA GLU A 178 -1.44 -32.94 -4.91
C GLU A 178 -2.82 -32.27 -5.03
N ASP A 179 -3.27 -31.99 -6.25
CA ASP A 179 -4.51 -31.25 -6.53
C ASP A 179 -5.76 -31.88 -5.88
N THR A 180 -5.82 -33.21 -5.78
CA THR A 180 -6.95 -33.94 -5.16
C THR A 180 -7.02 -33.71 -3.66
N GLN A 181 -5.88 -33.78 -2.97
CA GLN A 181 -5.77 -33.52 -1.53
C GLN A 181 -5.98 -32.04 -1.22
N GLU A 182 -5.45 -31.14 -2.06
CA GLU A 182 -5.68 -29.70 -1.95
C GLU A 182 -7.18 -29.39 -2.09
N LEU A 183 -7.87 -29.98 -3.07
CA LEU A 183 -9.30 -29.80 -3.27
C LEU A 183 -10.12 -30.26 -2.07
N GLN A 184 -9.85 -31.46 -1.55
CA GLN A 184 -10.54 -31.99 -0.37
C GLN A 184 -10.38 -31.07 0.85
N LEU A 185 -9.17 -30.55 1.07
CA LEU A 185 -8.91 -29.59 2.14
C LEU A 185 -9.63 -28.27 1.89
N ALA A 186 -9.60 -27.77 0.65
CA ALA A 186 -10.24 -26.51 0.26
C ALA A 186 -11.75 -26.55 0.51
N GLU A 187 -12.42 -27.65 0.17
CA GLU A 187 -13.86 -27.85 0.42
C GLU A 187 -14.22 -27.88 1.92
N ILE A 188 -13.27 -28.18 2.79
CA ILE A 188 -13.44 -28.18 4.25
C ILE A 188 -13.22 -26.76 4.81
N VAL A 189 -12.17 -26.08 4.36
CA VAL A 189 -11.72 -24.82 4.94
C VAL A 189 -12.45 -23.61 4.37
N ALA A 190 -12.74 -23.60 3.06
CA ALA A 190 -13.34 -22.45 2.37
C ALA A 190 -14.68 -21.99 2.97
N PRO A 191 -15.62 -22.88 3.39
CA PRO A 191 -16.86 -22.46 4.02
C PRO A 191 -16.65 -21.64 5.30
N VAL A 192 -15.64 -21.98 6.11
CA VAL A 192 -15.33 -21.26 7.36
C VAL A 192 -14.77 -19.87 7.05
N ILE A 193 -13.85 -19.79 6.08
CA ILE A 193 -13.30 -18.51 5.60
C ILE A 193 -14.41 -17.60 5.07
N ASP A 194 -15.31 -18.16 4.26
CA ASP A 194 -16.41 -17.41 3.64
C ASP A 194 -17.46 -16.95 4.66
N ALA A 195 -17.75 -17.75 5.68
CA ALA A 195 -18.67 -17.36 6.75
C ALA A 195 -18.23 -16.05 7.41
N PHE A 196 -16.94 -15.92 7.77
CA PHE A 196 -16.44 -14.67 8.33
C PHE A 196 -16.41 -13.55 7.28
N ALA A 197 -15.85 -13.84 6.10
CA ALA A 197 -15.65 -12.84 5.07
C ALA A 197 -16.96 -12.18 4.61
N THR A 198 -18.02 -12.98 4.44
CA THR A 198 -19.35 -12.51 4.06
C THR A 198 -20.05 -11.77 5.20
N GLY A 199 -19.88 -12.23 6.45
CA GLY A 199 -20.34 -11.49 7.64
C GLY A 199 -19.78 -10.07 7.70
N LEU A 200 -18.50 -9.89 7.34
CA LEU A 200 -17.86 -8.57 7.22
C LEU A 200 -18.23 -7.77 5.96
N GLY A 201 -19.16 -8.26 5.12
CA GLY A 201 -19.58 -7.60 3.88
C GLY A 201 -18.71 -7.88 2.66
N GLY A 202 -17.81 -8.86 2.74
CA GLY A 202 -17.07 -9.34 1.60
C GLY A 202 -17.90 -10.20 0.67
N ALA A 203 -17.41 -10.41 -0.55
CA ALA A 203 -17.96 -11.40 -1.46
C ALA A 203 -17.52 -12.81 -1.05
N ALA A 204 -18.44 -13.77 -1.14
CA ALA A 204 -18.13 -15.20 -1.02
C ALA A 204 -17.09 -15.63 -2.06
N MET A 205 -16.37 -16.72 -1.78
CA MET A 205 -15.41 -17.29 -2.71
C MET A 205 -16.12 -17.78 -3.97
N LYS A 206 -15.53 -17.49 -5.14
CA LYS A 206 -16.03 -18.09 -6.38
C LYS A 206 -15.70 -19.59 -6.36
N PRO A 207 -16.52 -20.46 -6.98
CA PRO A 207 -16.29 -21.91 -6.95
C PRO A 207 -14.88 -22.31 -7.40
N ARG A 208 -14.33 -21.68 -8.46
CA ARG A 208 -12.97 -21.94 -8.94
C ARG A 208 -11.88 -21.55 -7.94
N GLU A 209 -12.11 -20.51 -7.15
CA GLU A 209 -11.18 -20.06 -6.10
C GLU A 209 -11.26 -20.98 -4.88
N ALA A 210 -12.45 -21.50 -4.57
CA ALA A 210 -12.73 -22.42 -3.46
C ALA A 210 -12.13 -23.82 -3.63
N GLN A 211 -11.60 -24.13 -4.82
CA GLN A 211 -11.00 -25.43 -5.11
C GLN A 211 -9.47 -25.45 -4.89
N ARG A 212 -8.83 -24.29 -4.69
CA ARG A 212 -7.37 -24.19 -4.58
C ARG A 212 -6.98 -23.21 -3.48
N LEU A 213 -6.52 -23.72 -2.34
CA LEU A 213 -6.06 -22.90 -1.21
C LEU A 213 -4.65 -22.35 -1.40
N ARG A 214 -3.72 -23.14 -1.95
CA ARG A 214 -2.29 -22.79 -2.07
C ARG A 214 -2.06 -21.58 -2.97
N SER A 215 -2.81 -21.52 -4.06
CA SER A 215 -2.79 -20.40 -5.01
C SER A 215 -3.88 -19.36 -4.72
N ASN A 216 -4.66 -19.54 -3.65
CA ASN A 216 -5.70 -18.60 -3.29
C ASN A 216 -5.08 -17.27 -2.85
N TRP A 217 -5.55 -16.18 -3.43
CA TRP A 217 -5.07 -14.85 -3.08
C TRP A 217 -5.28 -14.53 -1.59
N ARG A 218 -6.32 -15.07 -0.94
CA ARG A 218 -6.60 -14.83 0.49
C ARG A 218 -5.53 -15.41 1.41
N VAL A 219 -5.02 -16.60 1.07
CA VAL A 219 -3.97 -17.30 1.80
C VAL A 219 -2.63 -16.59 1.61
N THR A 220 -2.26 -16.34 0.36
CA THR A 220 -1.00 -15.65 0.03
C THR A 220 -0.97 -14.21 0.56
N GLU A 221 -2.12 -13.52 0.58
CA GLU A 221 -2.24 -12.18 1.14
C GLU A 221 -2.08 -12.18 2.66
N ALA A 222 -2.60 -13.17 3.38
CA ALA A 222 -2.41 -13.29 4.83
C ALA A 222 -0.93 -13.35 5.19
N SER A 223 -0.17 -14.27 4.60
CA SER A 223 1.28 -14.37 4.87
C SER A 223 2.07 -13.14 4.42
N ARG A 224 1.60 -12.43 3.39
CA ARG A 224 2.30 -11.23 2.88
C ARG A 224 2.03 -10.00 3.75
N GLN A 225 0.78 -9.78 4.16
CA GLN A 225 0.33 -8.58 4.86
C GLN A 225 0.43 -8.70 6.39
N LEU A 226 0.62 -9.92 6.90
CA LEU A 226 0.77 -10.23 8.31
C LEU A 226 2.04 -11.09 8.52
N PHE A 227 3.11 -10.84 7.75
CA PHE A 227 4.30 -11.71 7.72
C PHE A 227 5.01 -11.89 9.09
N THR A 228 4.77 -10.99 10.05
CA THR A 228 5.28 -11.10 11.42
C THR A 228 4.46 -12.05 12.31
N HIS A 229 3.25 -12.41 11.89
CA HIS A 229 2.31 -13.23 12.66
C HIS A 229 1.83 -14.47 11.90
N VAL A 230 1.70 -14.39 10.57
CA VAL A 230 1.28 -15.50 9.72
C VAL A 230 2.49 -15.98 8.94
N HIS A 231 3.00 -17.12 9.35
CA HIS A 231 4.17 -17.71 8.74
C HIS A 231 3.80 -18.74 7.68
N ARG A 232 4.69 -18.87 6.71
CA ARG A 232 4.66 -19.90 5.70
C ARG A 232 6.02 -20.59 5.69
N ALA A 233 6.02 -21.92 5.83
CA ALA A 233 7.19 -22.75 5.55
C ALA A 233 6.87 -23.71 4.41
N ASN A 234 7.88 -24.11 3.65
CA ASN A 234 7.74 -25.21 2.70
C ASN A 234 8.63 -26.36 3.20
N ASP A 235 8.07 -27.56 3.25
CA ASP A 235 8.76 -28.80 3.58
C ASP A 235 8.55 -29.76 2.41
N ASP A 236 9.59 -29.98 1.62
CA ASP A 236 9.54 -30.68 0.33
C ASP A 236 8.40 -30.20 -0.58
N LEU A 237 7.29 -30.95 -0.59
CA LEU A 237 6.10 -30.74 -1.44
C LEU A 237 4.91 -30.13 -0.67
N VAL A 238 5.03 -29.86 0.63
CA VAL A 238 3.93 -29.35 1.46
C VAL A 238 4.27 -27.96 1.99
N ALA A 239 3.37 -27.01 1.76
CA ALA A 239 3.46 -25.70 2.40
C ALA A 239 2.67 -25.70 3.71
N TYR A 240 3.21 -25.15 4.79
CA TYR A 240 2.54 -25.05 6.09
C TYR A 240 2.26 -23.59 6.41
N PHE A 241 1.07 -23.31 6.93
CA PHE A 241 0.66 -21.98 7.38
C PHE A 241 0.26 -22.02 8.87
N TRP A 242 0.77 -21.07 9.66
CA TRP A 242 0.38 -20.94 11.07
C TRP A 242 0.40 -19.48 11.53
N ALA A 243 -0.40 -19.20 12.55
CA ALA A 243 -0.50 -17.95 13.27
C ALA A 243 0.45 -17.95 14.49
N ALA A 244 1.70 -17.51 14.31
CA ALA A 244 2.58 -17.24 15.44
C ALA A 244 2.12 -16.00 16.21
N ASP A 245 2.45 -15.97 17.51
CA ASP A 245 2.06 -14.88 18.42
C ASP A 245 0.54 -14.60 18.35
N GLU A 246 -0.25 -15.56 18.84
CA GLU A 246 -1.72 -15.51 18.84
C GLU A 246 -2.25 -14.16 19.39
N ASP A 247 -1.68 -13.71 20.51
CA ASP A 247 -2.10 -12.50 21.21
C ASP A 247 -1.83 -11.25 20.36
N GLY A 248 -0.63 -11.14 19.81
CA GLY A 248 -0.28 -10.06 18.89
C GLY A 248 -1.14 -10.08 17.63
N LEU A 249 -1.42 -11.25 17.07
CA LEU A 249 -2.26 -11.37 15.89
C LEU A 249 -3.70 -10.93 16.15
N VAL A 250 -4.33 -11.34 17.25
CA VAL A 250 -5.68 -10.90 17.63
C VAL A 250 -5.72 -9.38 17.76
N THR A 251 -4.72 -8.79 18.42
CA THR A 251 -4.55 -7.34 18.58
C THR A 251 -4.47 -6.62 17.23
N VAL A 252 -3.66 -7.14 16.29
CA VAL A 252 -3.52 -6.58 14.94
C VAL A 252 -4.81 -6.73 14.14
N LEU A 253 -5.49 -7.88 14.20
CA LEU A 253 -6.76 -8.09 13.52
C LEU A 253 -7.83 -7.13 14.02
N ALA A 254 -8.00 -7.02 15.34
CA ALA A 254 -8.95 -6.11 15.97
C ALA A 254 -8.70 -4.65 15.55
N SER A 255 -7.43 -4.21 15.56
CA SER A 255 -7.04 -2.89 15.08
C SER A 255 -7.43 -2.62 13.64
N ARG A 256 -7.14 -3.56 12.73
CA ARG A 256 -7.50 -3.38 11.32
C ARG A 256 -9.01 -3.48 11.09
N LEU A 257 -9.73 -4.28 11.87
CA LEU A 257 -11.20 -4.34 11.82
C LEU A 257 -11.82 -3.04 12.33
N ALA A 258 -11.32 -2.47 13.44
CA ALA A 258 -11.81 -1.21 14.00
C ALA A 258 -11.60 -0.01 13.07
N ALA A 259 -10.54 -0.03 12.27
CA ALA A 259 -10.28 0.99 11.24
C ALA A 259 -11.30 0.98 10.08
N ARG A 260 -12.13 -0.07 9.95
CA ARG A 260 -13.16 -0.15 8.91
C ARG A 260 -14.40 0.64 9.30
N GLN A 261 -14.65 1.72 8.57
CA GLN A 261 -15.80 2.60 8.81
C GLN A 261 -17.15 1.90 8.57
N ASP A 262 -17.19 0.86 7.73
CA ASP A 262 -18.39 0.11 7.34
C ASP A 262 -18.75 -1.07 8.28
N LEU A 263 -17.93 -1.34 9.30
CA LEU A 263 -18.09 -2.46 10.20
C LEU A 263 -18.63 -1.99 11.56
N THR A 264 -19.75 -2.55 12.02
CA THR A 264 -20.30 -2.34 13.37
C THR A 264 -19.94 -3.48 14.29
N LEU A 265 -20.09 -3.28 15.60
CA LEU A 265 -19.88 -4.33 16.62
C LEU A 265 -20.81 -5.53 16.36
N ASP A 266 -22.12 -5.29 16.26
CA ASP A 266 -23.13 -6.33 15.99
C ASP A 266 -22.78 -7.17 14.74
N ARG A 267 -22.25 -6.52 13.70
CA ARG A 267 -21.85 -7.19 12.47
C ARG A 267 -20.62 -8.06 12.67
N LEU A 268 -19.65 -7.59 13.47
CA LEU A 268 -18.48 -8.39 13.84
C LEU A 268 -18.91 -9.62 14.67
N GLU A 269 -19.74 -9.44 15.69
CA GLU A 269 -20.25 -10.54 16.52
C GLU A 269 -21.04 -11.57 15.70
N ALA A 270 -21.91 -11.10 14.78
CA ALA A 270 -22.63 -11.97 13.86
C ALA A 270 -21.67 -12.76 12.95
N ALA A 271 -20.60 -12.13 12.44
CA ALA A 271 -19.60 -12.78 11.63
C ALA A 271 -18.82 -13.85 12.41
N LEU A 272 -18.43 -13.56 13.67
CA LEU A 272 -17.78 -14.51 14.56
C LEU A 272 -18.69 -15.71 14.85
N THR A 273 -19.95 -15.47 15.19
CA THR A 273 -20.97 -16.50 15.43
C THR A 273 -21.15 -17.40 14.21
N SER A 274 -21.23 -16.80 13.01
CA SER A 274 -21.34 -17.57 11.76
C SER A 274 -20.10 -18.42 11.50
N THR A 275 -18.93 -17.94 11.88
CA THR A 275 -17.66 -18.66 11.72
C THR A 275 -17.58 -19.85 12.67
N GLU A 276 -18.00 -19.69 13.92
CA GLU A 276 -18.05 -20.79 14.89
C GLU A 276 -18.99 -21.92 14.44
N ARG A 277 -20.16 -21.56 13.91
CA ARG A 277 -21.11 -22.54 13.34
C ARG A 277 -20.49 -23.28 12.15
N ALA A 278 -19.97 -22.53 11.17
CA ALA A 278 -19.33 -23.11 10.00
C ALA A 278 -18.13 -24.01 10.37
N TYR A 279 -17.33 -23.62 11.35
CA TYR A 279 -16.23 -24.44 11.86
C TYR A 279 -16.74 -25.72 12.52
N SER A 280 -17.78 -25.62 13.36
CA SER A 280 -18.40 -26.78 14.03
C SER A 280 -18.90 -27.81 13.03
N ASP A 281 -19.48 -27.38 11.90
CA ASP A 281 -19.98 -28.26 10.83
C ASP A 281 -18.87 -29.05 10.14
N VAL A 282 -17.67 -28.48 10.02
CA VAL A 282 -16.54 -29.10 9.32
C VAL A 282 -15.53 -29.78 10.25
N ARG A 283 -15.65 -29.57 11.57
CA ARG A 283 -14.69 -30.03 12.58
C ARG A 283 -14.43 -31.54 12.54
N SER A 284 -15.48 -32.35 12.35
CA SER A 284 -15.35 -33.81 12.26
C SER A 284 -14.49 -34.25 11.07
N ARG A 285 -14.60 -33.54 9.93
CA ARG A 285 -13.81 -33.77 8.72
C ARG A 285 -12.35 -33.34 8.92
N LEU A 286 -12.12 -32.19 9.58
CA LEU A 286 -10.76 -31.76 9.97
C LEU A 286 -10.11 -32.78 10.91
N ASN A 287 -10.85 -33.29 11.89
CA ASN A 287 -10.37 -34.29 12.82
C ASN A 287 -10.03 -35.62 12.13
N ALA A 288 -10.82 -36.04 11.13
CA ALA A 288 -10.52 -37.22 10.31
C ALA A 288 -9.21 -37.09 9.53
N LEU A 289 -8.79 -35.86 9.20
CA LEU A 289 -7.51 -35.54 8.59
C LEU A 289 -6.38 -35.29 9.61
N GLY A 290 -6.67 -35.37 10.92
CA GLY A 290 -5.70 -35.04 11.97
C GLY A 290 -5.39 -33.55 12.11
N LEU A 291 -6.24 -32.68 11.57
CA LEU A 291 -6.01 -31.23 11.47
C LEU A 291 -6.85 -30.39 12.45
N ALA A 292 -7.71 -31.01 13.26
CA ALA A 292 -8.48 -30.30 14.28
C ALA A 292 -7.65 -30.09 15.55
N HIS A 293 -7.08 -28.89 15.72
CA HIS A 293 -6.29 -28.53 16.91
C HIS A 293 -7.03 -27.57 17.85
N ASP A 294 -8.31 -27.33 17.60
CA ASP A 294 -9.13 -26.40 18.36
C ASP A 294 -9.42 -26.87 19.78
N ARG A 295 -9.70 -25.88 20.64
CA ARG A 295 -10.35 -26.08 21.94
C ARG A 295 -11.41 -25.00 22.09
N ARG A 296 -12.66 -25.38 22.35
CA ARG A 296 -13.79 -24.43 22.46
C ARG A 296 -13.50 -23.22 23.36
N SER A 297 -12.95 -23.45 24.56
CA SER A 297 -12.61 -22.37 25.50
C SER A 297 -11.51 -21.42 25.01
N ARG A 298 -10.67 -21.87 24.06
CA ARG A 298 -9.68 -21.02 23.39
C ARG A 298 -10.35 -20.19 22.28
N THR A 299 -11.22 -20.80 21.49
CA THR A 299 -12.01 -20.09 20.47
C THR A 299 -12.84 -18.97 21.08
N GLU A 300 -13.58 -19.26 22.16
CA GLU A 300 -14.35 -18.27 22.92
C GLU A 300 -13.46 -17.12 23.43
N ARG A 301 -12.27 -17.43 23.95
CA ARG A 301 -11.30 -16.42 24.40
C ARG A 301 -10.78 -15.54 23.25
N ILE A 302 -10.46 -16.14 22.10
CA ILE A 302 -10.01 -15.40 20.91
C ILE A 302 -11.11 -14.44 20.46
N PHE A 303 -12.36 -14.89 20.44
CA PHE A 303 -13.50 -14.09 20.00
C PHE A 303 -13.78 -12.93 20.97
N ASN A 304 -13.84 -13.21 22.27
CA ASN A 304 -14.05 -12.17 23.29
C ASN A 304 -12.94 -11.12 23.23
N ARG A 305 -11.68 -11.53 23.11
CA ARG A 305 -10.58 -10.58 22.98
C ARG A 305 -10.64 -9.76 21.70
N LEU A 306 -11.04 -10.36 20.58
CA LEU A 306 -11.20 -9.63 19.32
C LEU A 306 -12.27 -8.53 19.46
N ILE A 307 -13.36 -8.82 20.17
CA ILE A 307 -14.46 -7.90 20.48
C ILE A 307 -13.96 -6.77 21.39
N GLU A 308 -13.38 -7.11 22.55
CA GLU A 308 -12.84 -6.15 23.53
C GLU A 308 -11.84 -5.18 22.88
N GLU A 309 -10.89 -5.72 22.10
CA GLU A 309 -9.85 -4.96 21.40
C GLU A 309 -10.41 -4.12 20.24
N PHE A 310 -11.51 -4.55 19.61
CA PHE A 310 -12.19 -3.79 18.57
C PHE A 310 -12.90 -2.57 19.18
N GLU A 311 -13.65 -2.76 20.27
CA GLU A 311 -14.35 -1.69 20.98
C GLU A 311 -13.37 -0.64 21.51
N ALA A 312 -12.33 -1.08 22.22
CA ALA A 312 -11.32 -0.19 22.81
C ALA A 312 -10.65 0.73 21.78
N ARG A 313 -10.54 0.30 20.51
CA ARG A 313 -9.96 1.12 19.44
C ARG A 313 -10.95 2.05 18.75
N ARG A 314 -12.25 1.75 18.79
CA ARG A 314 -13.27 2.67 18.27
C ARG A 314 -13.56 3.82 19.22
N GLU A 315 -13.38 3.63 20.52
CA GLU A 315 -13.53 4.71 21.50
C GLU A 315 -12.44 5.80 21.40
N VAL A 316 -11.29 5.47 20.81
CA VAL A 316 -10.12 6.36 20.68
C VAL A 316 -10.14 7.18 19.38
N VAL A 317 -11.06 6.87 18.45
CA VAL A 317 -11.17 7.51 17.12
C VAL A 317 -12.39 8.41 17.05
#